data_AF-A0A1G5PSS9-F1
#
_entry.id   AF-A0A1G5PSS9-F1
#
_cell.length_a   1.000
_cell.length_b   1.000
_cell.length_c   1.000
_cell.angle_alpha   90.00
_cell.angle_beta   90.00
_cell.angle_gamma   90.00
#
_symmetry.space_group_name_H-M   'P 1'
#
loop_
_entity.id
_entity.type
_entity.pdbx_description
1 polymer ?
#
loop_
_entity_poly.entity_id
_entity_poly.type
_entity_poly.pdbx_seq_one_letter_code
_entity_poly.pdbx_strand_id
1 'polypeptide(L)' 'MFTSLDKKPGEQHTGIGLAVVRKLVRSYGGQIDVTDNQPRGAVFRIRWPK' A
#
# COMPACT_ATOMS: atom_id res chain seq x y z
N MET A 1 1.43 1.90 -6.69
CA MET A 1 0.57 0.77 -7.12
C MET A 1 1.37 -0.50 -6.86
N PHE A 2 0.96 -1.34 -5.92
CA PHE A 2 1.62 -2.64 -5.67
C PHE A 2 1.18 -3.60 -6.77
N THR A 3 2.08 -4.07 -7.61
CA THR A 3 1.78 -5.01 -8.71
C THR A 3 2.29 -6.40 -8.37
N SER A 4 1.39 -7.38 -8.46
CA SER A 4 1.68 -8.81 -8.40
C SER A 4 2.46 -9.24 -9.65
N LEU A 5 3.42 -10.16 -9.51
CA LEU A 5 4.37 -10.54 -10.55
C LEU A 5 3.84 -11.52 -11.61
N ASP A 6 2.56 -11.89 -11.57
CA ASP A 6 1.97 -12.80 -12.56
C ASP A 6 0.59 -12.29 -12.98
N LYS A 7 0.57 -11.47 -14.03
CA LYS A 7 -0.65 -10.85 -14.55
C LYS A 7 -1.32 -11.79 -15.56
N LYS A 8 -2.32 -12.56 -15.13
CA LYS A 8 -3.35 -13.05 -16.08
C LYS A 8 -4.17 -11.82 -16.53
N PRO A 9 -4.26 -11.52 -17.83
CA PRO A 9 -5.02 -10.37 -18.30
C PRO A 9 -6.51 -10.59 -18.01
N GLY A 10 -7.07 -9.80 -17.08
CA GLY A 10 -8.51 -9.81 -16.75
C GLY A 10 -8.85 -9.93 -15.26
N GLU A 11 -7.87 -10.23 -14.40
CA GLU A 11 -8.14 -10.39 -12.96
C GLU A 11 -8.17 -9.02 -12.27
N GLN A 12 -9.38 -8.52 -11.97
CA GLN A 12 -9.55 -7.31 -11.16
C GLN A 12 -9.22 -7.63 -9.71
N HIS A 13 -8.06 -7.16 -9.25
CA HIS A 13 -7.76 -7.18 -7.82
C HIS A 13 -8.66 -6.16 -7.13
N THR A 14 -9.45 -6.61 -6.18
CA THR A 14 -10.46 -5.85 -5.39
C THR A 14 -9.88 -4.68 -4.57
N GLY A 15 -8.59 -4.37 -4.68
CA GLY A 15 -7.93 -3.33 -3.89
C GLY A 15 -7.73 -3.68 -2.41
N ILE A 16 -7.99 -4.93 -2.01
CA ILE A 16 -7.96 -5.37 -0.61
C ILE A 16 -6.56 -5.25 0.01
N GLY A 17 -5.48 -5.46 -0.76
CA GLY A 17 -4.11 -5.50 -0.21
C GLY A 17 -3.73 -4.26 0.59
N LEU A 18 -3.97 -3.05 0.05
CA LEU A 18 -3.68 -1.80 0.75
C LEU A 18 -4.65 -1.53 1.91
N ALA A 19 -5.90 -1.99 1.82
CA ALA A 19 -6.84 -1.92 2.92
C ALA A 19 -6.39 -2.78 4.12
N VAL A 20 -5.87 -3.99 3.85
CA VAL A 20 -5.30 -4.88 4.87
C VAL A 20 -4.06 -4.23 5.50
N VAL A 21 -3.13 -3.72 4.70
CA VAL A 21 -1.93 -3.03 5.21
C VAL A 21 -2.31 -1.84 6.09
N ARG A 22 -3.26 -1.00 5.65
CA ARG A 22 -3.75 0.14 6.44
C ARG A 22 -4.36 -0.30 7.77
N LYS A 23 -5.14 -1.39 7.78
CA LYS A 23 -5.73 -1.94 9.00
C LYS A 23 -4.66 -2.45 9.96
N LEU A 24 -3.67 -3.20 9.46
CA LEU A 24 -2.56 -3.74 10.25
C LEU A 24 -1.72 -2.62 10.86
N VAL A 25 -1.24 -1.67 10.05
CA VAL A 25 -0.42 -0.55 10.54
C VAL A 25 -1.13 0.19 11.67
N ARG A 26 -2.43 0.49 11.49
CA ARG A 26 -3.25 1.15 12.51
C ARG A 26 -3.46 0.30 13.77
N SER A 27 -3.61 -1.01 13.65
CA SER A 27 -3.81 -1.88 14.83
C SER A 27 -2.57 -1.95 15.71
N TYR A 28 -1.37 -1.79 15.14
CA TYR A 28 -0.11 -1.70 15.88
C TYR A 28 0.23 -0.27 16.31
N GLY A 29 -0.72 0.66 16.28
CA GLY A 29 -0.52 2.06 16.67
C GLY A 29 0.28 2.89 15.67
N GLY A 30 0.63 2.33 14.52
CA GLY A 30 1.36 3.02 13.46
C GLY A 30 0.47 3.87 12.56
N GLN A 31 1.13 4.62 11.69
CA GLN A 31 0.51 5.48 10.67
C GLN A 31 1.06 5.11 9.29
N ILE A 32 0.21 5.20 8.27
CA ILE A 32 0.59 5.01 6.87
C ILE A 32 0.04 6.15 6.01
N ASP A 33 0.91 6.71 5.16
CA ASP A 33 0.59 7.73 4.17
C ASP A 33 1.16 7.36 2.79
N VAL A 34 0.56 7.93 1.73
CA VAL A 34 1.02 7.78 0.36
C VAL A 34 1.31 9.16 -0.23
N THR A 35 2.45 9.27 -0.90
CA THR A 35 2.87 10.49 -1.59
C THR A 35 3.34 10.14 -3.00
N ASP A 36 3.32 11.10 -3.91
CA ASP A 36 3.86 10.89 -5.24
C ASP A 36 5.38 10.74 -5.20
N ASN A 37 5.90 9.81 -6.02
CA ASN A 37 7.34 9.72 -6.25
C ASN A 37 7.72 10.51 -7.50
N GLN A 38 8.77 11.32 -7.41
CA GLN A 38 9.35 11.96 -8.58
C GLN A 38 10.49 11.09 -9.16
N PRO A 39 10.58 10.95 -10.49
CA PRO A 39 9.69 11.51 -11.51
C PRO A 39 8.40 10.71 -11.73
N ARG A 40 8.34 9.46 -11.24
CA ARG A 40 7.18 8.56 -11.39
C ARG A 40 7.09 7.58 -10.22
N GLY A 41 5.87 7.14 -9.93
CA GLY A 41 5.57 6.11 -8.93
C GLY A 41 4.88 6.67 -7.68
N ALA A 42 4.87 5.88 -6.60
CA ALA A 42 4.27 6.27 -5.34
C ALA A 42 5.17 5.82 -4.17
N VAL A 43 5.30 6.66 -3.16
CA VAL A 43 6.00 6.37 -1.90
C VAL A 43 4.97 6.09 -0.81
N PHE A 44 5.01 4.90 -0.25
CA PHE A 44 4.22 4.52 0.92
C PHE A 44 5.10 4.67 2.16
N ARG A 45 4.75 5.57 3.06
CA ARG A 45 5.50 5.84 4.28
C ARG A 45 4.77 5.28 5.48
N ILE A 46 5.46 4.48 6.28
CA ILE A 46 4.93 3.88 7.51
C ILE A 46 5.73 4.40 8.70
N ARG A 47 5.06 4.83 9.76
CA ARG A 47 5.66 5.39 10.98
C ARG A 47 5.06 4.76 12.22
N TRP A 48 5.89 4.46 13.21
CA TRP A 48 5.45 3.99 14.53
C TRP A 48 5.69 5.07 15.60
N PRO A 49 4.81 5.16 16.62
CA PRO A 49 5.12 5.90 17.84
C PRO A 49 6.32 5.26 18.54
N LYS A 50 7.05 6.08 19.29
CA LYS A 50 8.28 5.70 20.00
C LYS A 50 8.00 4.77 21.18
#